data_AF-A0A168QHK3-F1
#
_entry.id   AF-A0A168QHK3-F1
#
_cell.length_a   1.000
_cell.length_b   1.000
_cell.length_c   1.000
_cell.angle_alpha   90.00
_cell.angle_beta   90.00
_cell.angle_gamma   90.00
#
_symmetry.space_group_name_H-M   'P 1'
#
loop_
_entity.id
_entity.type
_entity.pdbx_description
1 polymer ?
#
loop_
_entity_poly.entity_id
_entity_poly.type
_entity_poly.pdbx_seq_one_letter_code
_entity_poly.pdbx_strand_id
1 'polypeptide(L)'
;MKAIEAPAKVPNGKVNWVLFNPKTYATILYFLLSLPLGIIYFTVAITGLALSIGLAPIFIGIPLFFGVAKLLNGIVNFEQSMIRQILGLPTPPVAYAYKQQSESGQNWLMRMVRGFDGGLFIRDLLLVLQRFVTGIVFFVIMVTVISLGLGFIALPVVHIILMNEMKLDILENTLFSYFHIDWTYNQQYMLYVGVGLMLFWNALRVVNGLMQIQRRIMYVDVPYQQPSVPVAVQIHEADQSQYYEYQEDQPTQGMMQPAYREL
;
A
#
# COMPACT_ATOMS: atom_id res chain seq x y z
N MET A 1 28.72 -7.36 -50.39
CA MET A 1 27.90 -6.17 -50.03
C MET A 1 27.77 -6.16 -48.52
N LYS A 2 28.30 -5.13 -47.86
CA LYS A 2 28.41 -5.02 -46.39
C LYS A 2 27.15 -4.31 -45.89
N ALA A 3 26.29 -5.02 -45.14
CA ALA A 3 25.11 -4.43 -44.54
C ALA A 3 25.55 -3.45 -43.44
N ILE A 4 25.07 -2.20 -43.54
CA ILE A 4 25.37 -1.12 -42.62
C ILE A 4 24.41 -1.31 -41.43
N GLU A 5 24.95 -1.71 -40.29
CA GLU A 5 24.22 -1.74 -39.02
C GLU A 5 23.86 -0.31 -38.61
N ALA A 6 22.57 0.00 -38.55
CA ALA A 6 22.07 1.25 -38.01
C ALA A 6 22.30 1.28 -36.48
N PRO A 7 22.89 2.35 -35.92
CA PRO A 7 23.12 2.41 -34.48
C PRO A 7 21.79 2.47 -33.73
N ALA A 8 21.60 1.49 -32.83
CA ALA A 8 20.46 1.45 -31.91
C ALA A 8 20.36 2.76 -31.14
N LYS A 9 19.21 3.42 -31.26
CA LYS A 9 18.88 4.66 -30.56
C LYS A 9 18.79 4.36 -29.07
N VAL A 10 19.87 4.63 -28.34
CA VAL A 10 19.91 4.60 -26.87
C VAL A 10 18.82 5.55 -26.38
N PRO A 11 17.84 5.09 -25.57
CA PRO A 11 16.79 5.94 -25.09
C PRO A 11 17.41 7.02 -24.20
N ASN A 12 17.20 8.28 -24.60
CA ASN A 12 17.60 9.48 -23.87
C ASN A 12 17.26 9.34 -22.39
N GLY A 13 18.29 9.35 -21.53
CA GLY A 13 18.14 9.39 -20.09
C GLY A 13 17.34 10.63 -19.70
N LYS A 14 16.04 10.45 -19.44
CA LYS A 14 15.19 11.49 -18.91
C LYS A 14 15.71 11.83 -17.51
N VAL A 15 16.37 12.97 -17.38
CA VAL A 15 16.78 13.55 -16.11
C VAL A 15 15.50 13.97 -15.38
N ASN A 16 14.87 13.02 -14.68
CA ASN A 16 13.69 13.29 -13.88
C ASN A 16 14.14 14.11 -12.67
N TRP A 17 14.06 15.44 -12.80
CA TRP A 17 14.21 16.35 -11.68
C TRP A 17 13.27 15.89 -10.57
N VAL A 18 13.84 15.38 -9.48
CA VAL A 18 13.12 14.81 -8.32
C VAL A 18 12.07 15.79 -7.78
N LEU A 19 12.29 17.08 -7.97
CA LEU A 19 11.43 18.19 -7.59
C LEU A 19 10.09 18.22 -8.33
N PHE A 20 9.98 17.68 -9.54
CA PHE A 20 8.73 17.70 -10.33
C PHE A 20 8.09 16.32 -10.49
N ASN A 21 8.46 15.35 -9.64
CA ASN A 21 7.87 14.03 -9.70
C ASN A 21 6.54 14.02 -8.91
N PRO A 22 5.37 13.80 -9.56
CA PRO A 22 4.08 13.78 -8.86
C PRO A 22 4.01 12.73 -7.75
N LYS A 23 4.83 11.67 -7.85
CA LYS A 23 4.95 10.63 -6.82
C LYS A 23 5.50 11.17 -5.50
N THR A 24 6.44 12.11 -5.53
CA THR A 24 7.01 12.72 -4.32
C THR A 24 5.95 13.49 -3.55
N TYR A 25 5.19 14.34 -4.25
CA TYR A 25 4.09 15.11 -3.64
C TYR A 25 2.98 14.22 -3.11
N ALA A 26 2.61 13.15 -3.83
CA ALA A 26 1.65 12.16 -3.34
C ALA A 26 2.13 11.47 -2.06
N THR A 27 3.44 11.16 -1.96
CA THR A 27 4.02 10.53 -0.76
C THR A 27 4.04 11.50 0.43
N ILE A 28 4.36 12.77 0.21
CA ILE A 28 4.31 13.82 1.24
C ILE A 28 2.88 13.97 1.77
N LEU A 29 1.90 14.06 0.87
CA LEU A 29 0.49 14.17 1.24
C LEU A 29 0.02 12.93 2.01
N TYR A 30 0.43 11.73 1.58
CA TYR A 30 0.16 10.48 2.27
C TYR A 30 0.71 10.48 3.71
N PHE A 31 1.94 10.98 3.93
CA PHE A 31 2.48 11.08 5.30
C PHE A 31 1.79 12.15 6.14
N LEU A 32 1.37 13.28 5.54
CA LEU A 32 0.55 14.27 6.23
C LEU A 32 -0.82 13.71 6.64
N LEU A 33 -1.42 12.87 5.82
CA LEU A 33 -2.69 12.20 6.09
C LEU A 33 -2.54 10.93 6.95
N SER A 34 -1.32 10.47 7.21
CA SER A 34 -1.09 9.21 7.92
C SER A 34 -1.59 9.22 9.36
N LEU A 35 -1.57 10.37 10.03
CA LEU A 35 -2.11 10.55 11.38
C LEU A 35 -3.65 10.52 11.40
N PRO A 36 -4.38 11.35 10.64
CA PRO A 36 -5.84 11.29 10.64
C PRO A 36 -6.36 9.92 10.17
N LEU A 37 -5.75 9.31 9.15
CA LEU A 37 -6.09 7.95 8.72
C LEU A 37 -5.82 6.92 9.83
N GLY A 38 -4.66 6.99 10.48
CA GLY A 38 -4.31 6.11 11.60
C GLY A 38 -5.31 6.20 12.76
N ILE A 39 -5.75 7.41 13.11
CA ILE A 39 -6.78 7.62 14.14
C ILE A 39 -8.08 6.95 13.72
N ILE A 40 -8.56 7.20 12.50
CA ILE A 40 -9.82 6.61 12.00
C ILE A 40 -9.76 5.08 12.07
N TYR A 41 -8.67 4.47 11.56
CA TYR A 41 -8.51 3.03 11.55
C TYR A 41 -8.45 2.44 12.97
N PHE A 42 -7.69 3.08 13.86
CA PHE A 42 -7.57 2.67 15.25
C PHE A 42 -8.92 2.77 15.98
N THR A 43 -9.62 3.90 15.85
CA THR A 43 -10.92 4.10 16.49
C THR A 43 -11.92 3.07 16.01
N VAL A 44 -12.01 2.83 14.69
CA VAL A 44 -12.93 1.82 14.13
C VAL A 44 -12.58 0.42 14.64
N ALA A 45 -11.29 0.06 14.71
CA ALA A 45 -10.85 -1.24 15.20
C ALA A 45 -11.22 -1.46 16.66
N ILE A 46 -10.84 -0.53 17.54
CA ILE A 46 -11.06 -0.67 18.98
C ILE A 46 -12.55 -0.58 19.32
N THR A 47 -13.28 0.39 18.75
CA THR A 47 -14.72 0.54 19.01
C THR A 47 -15.51 -0.64 18.44
N GLY A 48 -15.20 -1.09 17.23
CA GLY A 48 -15.84 -2.26 16.61
C GLY A 48 -15.64 -3.52 17.44
N LEU A 49 -14.42 -3.77 17.93
CA LEU A 49 -14.13 -4.92 18.79
C LEU A 49 -14.81 -4.81 20.16
N ALA A 50 -14.76 -3.64 20.79
CA ALA A 50 -15.42 -3.41 22.07
C ALA A 50 -16.93 -3.61 21.98
N LEU A 51 -17.57 -3.09 20.92
CA LEU A 51 -18.99 -3.29 20.65
C LEU A 51 -19.30 -4.77 20.39
N SER A 52 -18.47 -5.46 19.61
CA SER A 52 -18.68 -6.89 19.32
C SER A 52 -18.67 -7.74 20.58
N ILE A 53 -17.74 -7.47 21.50
CA ILE A 53 -17.65 -8.17 22.79
C ILE A 53 -18.83 -7.75 23.70
N GLY A 54 -19.14 -6.46 23.78
CA GLY A 54 -20.23 -5.94 24.62
C GLY A 54 -21.62 -6.43 24.19
N LEU A 55 -21.85 -6.63 22.90
CA LEU A 55 -23.11 -7.16 22.35
C LEU A 55 -23.12 -8.69 22.25
N ALA A 56 -22.06 -9.38 22.65
CA ALA A 56 -22.00 -10.84 22.62
C ALA A 56 -23.13 -11.52 23.42
N PRO A 57 -23.53 -11.04 24.63
CA PRO A 57 -24.64 -11.63 25.38
C PRO A 57 -26.00 -11.55 24.67
N ILE A 58 -26.16 -10.59 23.74
CA ILE A 58 -27.40 -10.36 22.98
C ILE A 58 -27.37 -11.18 21.67
N PHE A 59 -26.37 -12.06 21.47
CA PHE A 59 -26.11 -12.80 20.23
C PHE A 59 -25.79 -11.95 18.99
N ILE A 60 -26.06 -10.64 19.00
CA ILE A 60 -25.75 -9.67 17.93
C ILE A 60 -24.24 -9.43 17.82
N GLY A 61 -23.49 -9.58 18.92
CA GLY A 61 -22.04 -9.36 18.94
C GLY A 61 -21.26 -10.29 18.00
N ILE A 62 -21.74 -11.52 17.78
CA ILE A 62 -21.09 -12.50 16.90
C ILE A 62 -21.14 -12.04 15.42
N PRO A 63 -22.32 -11.76 14.82
CA PRO A 63 -22.40 -11.13 13.50
C PRO A 63 -21.56 -9.85 13.38
N LEU A 64 -21.59 -9.00 14.41
CA LEU A 64 -20.86 -7.73 14.41
C LEU A 64 -19.35 -7.96 14.35
N PHE A 65 -18.83 -8.93 15.10
CA PHE A 65 -17.42 -9.30 15.09
C PHE A 65 -16.92 -9.66 13.68
N PHE A 66 -17.66 -10.50 12.96
CA PHE A 66 -17.30 -10.85 11.58
C PHE A 66 -17.38 -9.64 10.63
N GLY A 67 -18.35 -8.74 10.84
CA GLY A 67 -18.42 -7.47 10.13
C GLY A 67 -17.18 -6.61 10.36
N VAL A 68 -16.74 -6.48 11.62
CA VAL A 68 -15.52 -5.75 12.00
C VAL A 68 -14.28 -6.42 11.42
N ALA A 69 -14.15 -7.74 11.51
CA ALA A 69 -13.02 -8.47 10.93
C ALA A 69 -12.89 -8.23 9.42
N LYS A 70 -14.02 -8.26 8.70
CA LYS A 70 -14.06 -7.95 7.26
C LYS A 70 -13.69 -6.48 6.99
N LEU A 71 -14.12 -5.56 7.85
CA LEU A 71 -13.79 -4.14 7.74
C LEU A 71 -12.29 -3.90 7.96
N LEU A 72 -11.68 -4.54 8.95
CA LEU A 72 -10.23 -4.47 9.19
C LEU A 72 -9.43 -4.99 7.99
N ASN A 73 -9.85 -6.11 7.42
CA ASN A 73 -9.23 -6.62 6.20
C ASN A 73 -9.34 -5.61 5.04
N GLY A 74 -10.51 -4.99 4.87
CA GLY A 74 -10.72 -3.92 3.90
C GLY A 74 -9.79 -2.72 4.11
N ILE A 75 -9.61 -2.28 5.36
CA ILE A 75 -8.69 -1.19 5.73
C ILE A 75 -7.25 -1.54 5.35
N VAL A 76 -6.77 -2.74 5.71
CA VAL A 76 -5.41 -3.18 5.39
C VAL A 76 -5.21 -3.26 3.88
N ASN A 77 -6.17 -3.80 3.13
CA ASN A 77 -6.10 -3.88 1.68
C ASN A 77 -6.09 -2.48 1.02
N PHE A 78 -6.91 -1.55 1.53
CA PHE A 78 -6.92 -0.17 1.08
C PHE A 78 -5.56 0.49 1.28
N GLU A 79 -4.97 0.32 2.46
CA GLU A 79 -3.68 0.90 2.79
C GLU A 79 -2.55 0.32 1.94
N GLN A 80 -2.55 -1.00 1.73
CA GLN A 80 -1.64 -1.66 0.80
C GLN A 80 -1.81 -1.16 -0.64
N SER A 81 -3.06 -0.92 -1.08
CA SER A 81 -3.35 -0.38 -2.40
C SER A 81 -2.79 1.03 -2.57
N MET A 82 -2.96 1.91 -1.58
CA MET A 82 -2.38 3.26 -1.60
C MET A 82 -0.86 3.21 -1.72
N ILE A 83 -0.20 2.37 -0.93
CA ILE A 83 1.25 2.17 -0.99
C ILE A 83 1.70 1.68 -2.37
N ARG A 84 0.99 0.69 -2.93
CA ARG A 84 1.29 0.15 -4.27
C ARG A 84 1.10 1.20 -5.36
N GLN A 85 0.04 1.99 -5.31
CA GLN A 85 -0.21 3.06 -6.30
C GLN A 85 0.89 4.12 -6.27
N ILE A 86 1.31 4.56 -5.09
CA ILE A 86 2.39 5.55 -4.93
C ILE A 86 3.71 4.99 -5.45
N LEU A 87 4.02 3.73 -5.15
CA LEU A 87 5.26 3.06 -5.59
C LEU A 87 5.20 2.61 -7.06
N GLY A 88 4.02 2.50 -7.66
CA GLY A 88 3.81 1.91 -8.99
C GLY A 88 4.00 0.39 -9.01
N LEU A 89 3.70 -0.30 -7.91
CA LEU A 89 3.76 -1.76 -7.83
C LEU A 89 2.49 -2.37 -8.46
N PRO A 90 2.60 -3.52 -9.14
CA PRO A 90 1.43 -4.22 -9.68
C PRO A 90 0.49 -4.65 -8.54
N THR A 91 -0.81 -4.58 -8.80
CA THR A 91 -1.82 -5.13 -7.88
C THR A 91 -1.57 -6.63 -7.70
N PRO A 92 -1.67 -7.16 -6.47
CA PRO A 92 -1.51 -8.59 -6.26
C PRO A 92 -2.58 -9.33 -7.09
N PRO A 93 -2.24 -10.48 -7.69
CA PRO A 93 -3.25 -11.32 -8.34
C PRO A 93 -4.34 -11.58 -7.30
N VAL A 94 -5.58 -11.23 -7.63
CA VAL A 94 -6.73 -11.61 -6.80
C VAL A 94 -6.63 -13.11 -6.65
N ALA A 95 -6.30 -13.62 -5.46
CA ALA A 95 -6.35 -15.05 -5.21
C ALA A 95 -7.79 -15.44 -5.52
N TYR A 96 -7.99 -16.15 -6.63
CA TYR A 96 -9.31 -16.55 -7.08
C TYR A 96 -9.91 -17.35 -5.93
N ALA A 97 -10.85 -16.73 -5.22
CA ALA A 97 -11.73 -17.45 -4.33
C ALA A 97 -12.36 -18.51 -5.22
N TYR A 98 -11.91 -19.75 -5.04
CA TYR A 98 -12.56 -20.91 -5.63
C TYR A 98 -14.04 -20.71 -5.33
N LYS A 99 -14.87 -20.56 -6.38
CA LYS A 99 -16.32 -20.47 -6.23
C LYS A 99 -16.75 -21.74 -5.52
N GLN A 100 -16.89 -21.68 -4.20
CA GLN A 100 -17.45 -22.76 -3.44
C GLN A 100 -18.94 -22.76 -3.79
N GLN A 101 -19.31 -23.75 -4.59
CA GLN A 101 -20.66 -24.03 -5.06
C GLN A 101 -21.64 -23.78 -3.90
N SER A 102 -22.58 -22.87 -4.13
CA SER A 102 -23.56 -22.46 -3.14
C SER A 102 -24.46 -23.63 -2.80
N GLU A 103 -24.27 -24.26 -1.64
CA GLU A 103 -25.32 -25.04 -1.01
C GLU A 103 -26.41 -24.06 -0.55
N SER A 104 -27.39 -23.87 -1.42
CA SER A 104 -28.63 -23.14 -1.18
C SER A 104 -29.41 -23.82 -0.04
N GLY A 105 -29.21 -23.33 1.18
CA GLY A 105 -29.95 -23.79 2.36
C GLY A 105 -29.25 -23.62 3.71
N GLN A 106 -27.92 -23.37 3.73
CA GLN A 106 -27.18 -23.36 5.00
C GLN A 106 -27.06 -21.95 5.62
N ASN A 107 -27.31 -21.89 6.93
CA ASN A 107 -27.30 -20.69 7.78
C ASN A 107 -26.15 -19.73 7.42
N TRP A 108 -26.49 -18.49 7.10
CA TRP A 108 -25.53 -17.43 6.76
C TRP A 108 -24.41 -17.25 7.79
N LEU A 109 -24.72 -17.44 9.08
CA LEU A 109 -23.72 -17.45 10.16
C LEU A 109 -22.66 -18.54 9.99
N MET A 110 -23.05 -19.75 9.60
CA MET A 110 -22.12 -20.86 9.40
C MET A 110 -21.13 -20.57 8.24
N ARG A 111 -21.56 -19.79 7.24
CA ARG A 111 -20.70 -19.33 6.15
C ARG A 111 -19.66 -18.32 6.63
N MET A 112 -20.05 -17.37 7.49
CA MET A 112 -19.12 -16.40 8.07
C MET A 112 -18.08 -17.07 8.96
N VAL A 113 -18.49 -18.02 9.79
CA VAL A 113 -17.59 -18.75 10.69
C VAL A 113 -16.61 -19.62 9.89
N ARG A 114 -17.06 -20.32 8.84
CA ARG A 114 -16.17 -21.15 7.99
C ARG A 114 -15.17 -20.35 7.17
N GLY A 115 -15.54 -19.13 6.74
CA GLY A 115 -14.65 -18.25 5.97
C GLY A 115 -13.68 -17.43 6.84
N PHE A 116 -13.74 -17.57 8.16
CA PHE A 116 -12.92 -16.78 9.07
C PHE A 116 -11.58 -17.45 9.34
N ASP A 117 -10.51 -16.70 9.05
CA ASP A 117 -9.15 -17.07 9.42
C ASP A 117 -8.72 -16.17 10.60
N GLY A 118 -8.61 -16.78 11.77
CA GLY A 118 -8.19 -16.10 12.99
C GLY A 118 -6.77 -15.52 12.90
N GLY A 119 -5.87 -16.19 12.16
CA GLY A 119 -4.52 -15.69 11.92
C GLY A 119 -4.53 -14.41 11.10
N LEU A 120 -5.39 -14.35 10.07
CA LEU A 120 -5.58 -13.13 9.28
C LEU A 120 -6.19 -11.99 10.08
N PHE A 121 -7.19 -12.28 10.89
CA PHE A 121 -7.78 -11.26 11.77
C PHE A 121 -6.74 -10.67 12.73
N ILE A 122 -5.95 -11.51 13.41
CA ILE A 122 -4.92 -11.06 14.36
C ILE A 122 -3.86 -10.23 13.62
N ARG A 123 -3.42 -10.68 12.44
CA ARG A 123 -2.49 -9.91 11.59
C ARG A 123 -3.08 -8.55 11.24
N ASP A 124 -4.30 -8.51 10.72
CA ASP A 124 -4.93 -7.27 10.26
C ASP A 124 -5.15 -6.29 11.41
N LEU A 125 -5.54 -6.80 12.58
CA LEU A 125 -5.64 -6.01 13.81
C LEU A 125 -4.27 -5.44 14.23
N LEU A 126 -3.23 -6.26 14.28
CA LEU A 126 -1.86 -5.81 14.61
C LEU A 126 -1.35 -4.79 13.61
N LEU A 127 -1.62 -4.97 12.32
CA LEU A 127 -1.25 -4.02 11.28
C LEU A 127 -1.97 -2.68 11.45
N VAL A 128 -3.25 -2.67 11.80
CA VAL A 128 -4.01 -1.43 12.07
C VAL A 128 -3.49 -0.72 13.33
N LEU A 129 -3.20 -1.47 14.41
CA LEU A 129 -2.60 -0.90 15.63
C LEU A 129 -1.22 -0.29 15.34
N GLN A 130 -0.38 -1.02 14.60
CA GLN A 130 0.93 -0.54 14.17
C GLN A 130 0.82 0.66 13.21
N ARG A 131 -0.25 0.72 12.38
CA ARG A 131 -0.49 1.84 11.47
C ARG A 131 -0.72 3.14 12.23
N PHE A 132 -1.40 3.10 13.36
CA PHE A 132 -1.57 4.26 14.23
C PHE A 132 -0.23 4.80 14.74
N VAL A 133 0.62 3.92 15.30
CA VAL A 133 1.94 4.32 15.81
C VAL A 133 2.84 4.87 14.71
N THR A 134 2.94 4.18 13.58
CA THR A 134 3.74 4.64 12.43
C THR A 134 3.18 5.93 11.83
N GLY A 135 1.86 6.12 11.81
CA GLY A 135 1.21 7.35 11.37
C GLY A 135 1.63 8.56 12.20
N ILE A 136 1.69 8.42 13.53
CA ILE A 136 2.19 9.49 14.41
C ILE A 136 3.65 9.83 14.09
N VAL A 137 4.51 8.81 14.06
CA VAL A 137 5.96 9.01 13.84
C VAL A 137 6.21 9.68 12.49
N PHE A 138 5.58 9.20 11.42
CA PHE A 138 5.78 9.74 10.08
C PHE A 138 5.21 11.14 9.93
N PHE A 139 4.03 11.40 10.50
CA PHE A 139 3.45 12.73 10.51
C PHE A 139 4.37 13.73 11.22
N VAL A 140 4.85 13.40 12.42
CA VAL A 140 5.74 14.27 13.20
C VAL A 140 7.03 14.55 12.42
N ILE A 141 7.72 13.52 11.94
CA ILE A 141 8.95 13.70 11.17
C ILE A 141 8.70 14.57 9.94
N MET A 142 7.62 14.31 9.20
CA MET A 142 7.30 15.05 7.98
C MET A 142 7.05 16.52 8.27
N VAL A 143 6.21 16.83 9.27
CA VAL A 143 5.88 18.19 9.67
C VAL A 143 7.13 18.90 10.19
N THR A 144 7.92 18.27 11.07
CA THR A 144 9.14 18.87 11.61
C THR A 144 10.11 19.24 10.50
N VAL A 145 10.39 18.34 9.56
CA VAL A 145 11.38 18.60 8.51
C VAL A 145 10.89 19.67 7.52
N ILE A 146 9.62 19.65 7.13
CA ILE A 146 9.05 20.71 6.27
C ILE A 146 9.10 22.06 6.97
N SER A 147 8.64 22.14 8.22
CA SER A 147 8.62 23.39 8.99
C SER A 147 10.02 23.95 9.18
N LEU A 148 11.00 23.11 9.46
CA LEU A 148 12.39 23.53 9.64
C LEU A 148 12.99 24.03 8.31
N GLY A 149 12.83 23.27 7.22
CA GLY A 149 13.34 23.66 5.90
C GLY A 149 12.72 24.97 5.41
N LEU A 150 11.39 25.08 5.49
CA LEU A 150 10.67 26.29 5.07
C LEU A 150 10.99 27.49 5.97
N GLY A 151 11.13 27.27 7.29
CA GLY A 151 11.48 28.31 8.25
C GLY A 151 12.84 28.94 7.96
N PHE A 152 13.87 28.11 7.71
CA PHE A 152 15.20 28.61 7.36
C PHE A 152 15.25 29.32 6.00
N ILE A 153 14.48 28.85 5.02
CA ILE A 153 14.37 29.50 3.70
C ILE A 153 13.63 30.84 3.80
N ALA A 154 12.58 30.92 4.61
CA ALA A 154 11.77 32.13 4.78
C ALA A 154 12.40 33.16 5.73
N LEU A 155 13.36 32.74 6.56
CA LEU A 155 14.04 33.57 7.55
C LEU A 155 14.50 34.95 7.02
N PRO A 156 15.24 35.07 5.89
CA PRO A 156 15.66 36.39 5.41
C PRO A 156 14.48 37.32 5.11
N VAL A 157 13.41 36.79 4.52
CA VAL A 157 12.20 37.57 4.21
C VAL A 157 11.51 38.02 5.49
N VAL A 158 11.36 37.11 6.46
CA VAL A 158 10.75 37.41 7.76
C VAL A 158 11.55 38.48 8.50
N HIS A 159 12.89 38.39 8.52
CA HIS A 159 13.76 39.37 9.16
C HIS A 159 13.64 40.77 8.52
N ILE A 160 13.61 40.86 7.19
CA ILE A 160 13.44 42.14 6.48
C ILE A 160 12.12 42.81 6.87
N ILE A 161 11.02 42.05 6.89
CA ILE A 161 9.70 42.58 7.26
C ILE A 161 9.68 43.01 8.73
N LEU A 162 10.23 42.20 9.64
CA LEU A 162 10.30 42.52 11.06
C LEU A 162 11.11 43.78 11.34
N MET A 163 12.23 43.95 10.64
CA MET A 163 13.09 45.13 10.77
C MET A 163 12.37 46.38 10.24
N ASN A 164 11.66 46.27 9.12
CA ASN A 164 10.94 47.40 8.52
C ASN A 164 9.75 47.86 9.38
N GLU A 165 8.93 46.92 9.85
CA GLU A 165 7.66 47.24 10.52
C GLU A 165 7.82 47.43 12.03
N MET A 166 8.59 46.55 12.67
CA MET A 166 8.67 46.48 14.13
C MET A 166 10.03 46.91 14.68
N LYS A 167 11.00 47.21 13.81
CA LYS A 167 12.40 47.50 14.18
C LYS A 167 13.00 46.45 15.12
N LEU A 168 12.53 45.20 14.99
CA LEU A 168 13.00 44.07 15.77
C LEU A 168 14.09 43.34 15.01
N ASP A 169 15.30 43.33 15.55
CA ASP A 169 16.40 42.54 15.01
C ASP A 169 16.49 41.16 15.67
N ILE A 170 15.86 40.16 15.05
CA ILE A 170 15.94 38.77 15.50
C ILE A 170 17.32 38.13 15.26
N LEU A 171 18.23 38.80 14.55
CA LEU A 171 19.57 38.28 14.21
C LEU A 171 20.70 38.89 15.06
N GLU A 172 20.41 39.87 15.91
CA GLU A 172 21.40 40.57 16.74
C GLU A 172 22.13 39.60 17.71
N ASN A 173 21.37 38.73 18.38
CA ASN A 173 21.90 37.77 19.37
C ASN A 173 22.00 36.35 18.82
N THR A 174 22.59 36.21 17.63
CA THR A 174 22.72 34.90 16.98
C THR A 174 23.89 34.09 17.50
N LEU A 175 23.87 32.77 17.24
CA LEU A 175 24.95 31.85 17.60
C LEU A 175 26.32 32.35 17.10
N PHE A 176 26.37 33.02 15.96
CA PHE A 176 27.61 33.58 15.40
C PHE A 176 28.18 34.71 16.26
N SER A 177 27.32 35.60 16.76
CA SER A 177 27.70 36.65 17.70
C SER A 177 28.26 36.06 19.01
N TYR A 178 27.65 34.97 19.51
CA TYR A 178 28.17 34.24 20.68
C TYR A 178 29.56 33.65 20.44
N PHE A 179 29.83 33.13 19.24
CA PHE A 179 31.14 32.60 18.83
C PHE A 179 32.11 33.68 18.33
N HIS A 180 31.80 34.97 18.49
CA HIS A 180 32.62 36.10 18.03
C HIS A 180 32.93 36.05 16.52
N ILE A 181 31.96 35.61 15.72
CA ILE A 181 32.03 35.55 14.27
C ILE A 181 31.29 36.76 13.69
N ASP A 182 32.04 37.75 13.19
CA ASP A 182 31.53 39.02 12.65
C ASP A 182 31.01 38.87 11.20
N TRP A 183 29.98 38.06 11.00
CA TRP A 183 29.37 37.90 9.69
C TRP A 183 28.40 39.03 9.36
N THR A 184 28.41 39.45 8.10
CA THR A 184 27.40 40.40 7.59
C THR A 184 26.03 39.72 7.46
N TYR A 185 24.94 40.50 7.56
CA TYR A 185 23.57 39.99 7.39
C TYR A 185 23.39 39.19 6.08
N ASN A 186 23.99 39.67 4.98
CA ASN A 186 23.93 38.98 3.68
C ASN A 186 24.58 37.60 3.71
N GLN A 187 25.73 37.46 4.37
CA GLN A 187 26.42 36.17 4.54
C GLN A 187 25.60 35.21 5.42
N GLN A 188 24.98 35.75 6.47
CA GLN A 188 24.12 34.99 7.36
C GLN A 188 22.84 34.50 6.65
N TYR A 189 22.20 35.35 5.83
CA TYR A 189 21.06 34.95 5.01
C TYR A 189 21.43 33.84 4.03
N MET A 190 22.56 33.96 3.33
CA MET A 190 23.03 32.93 2.42
C MET A 190 23.26 31.59 3.14
N LEU A 191 23.82 31.61 4.35
CA LEU A 191 23.99 30.40 5.14
C LEU A 191 22.64 29.80 5.55
N TYR A 192 21.70 30.59 6.10
CA TYR A 192 20.41 30.05 6.52
C TYR A 192 19.60 29.50 5.36
N VAL A 193 19.59 30.19 4.21
CA VAL A 193 18.95 29.68 2.99
C VAL A 193 19.66 28.41 2.53
N GLY A 194 21.00 28.37 2.54
CA GLY A 194 21.78 27.18 2.19
C GLY A 194 21.49 25.98 3.10
N VAL A 195 21.44 26.19 4.41
CA VAL A 195 21.06 25.19 5.41
C VAL A 195 19.62 24.73 5.20
N GLY A 196 18.70 25.67 4.97
CA GLY A 196 17.30 25.37 4.66
C GLY A 196 17.14 24.52 3.39
N LEU A 197 17.90 24.81 2.33
CA LEU A 197 17.94 24.01 1.11
C LEU A 197 18.54 22.62 1.34
N MET A 198 19.60 22.51 2.15
CA MET A 198 20.17 21.21 2.53
C MET A 198 19.18 20.38 3.34
N LEU A 199 18.46 20.98 4.28
CA LEU A 199 17.41 20.32 5.06
C LEU A 199 16.25 19.88 4.16
N PHE A 200 15.83 20.73 3.23
CA PHE A 200 14.80 20.39 2.26
C PHE A 200 15.22 19.21 1.36
N TRP A 201 16.48 19.20 0.91
CA TRP A 201 17.03 18.07 0.17
C TRP A 201 17.08 16.79 1.00
N ASN A 202 17.46 16.90 2.28
CA ASN A 202 17.41 15.78 3.22
C ASN A 202 15.98 15.27 3.42
N ALA A 203 15.00 16.17 3.51
CA ALA A 203 13.57 15.84 3.62
C ALA A 203 13.11 14.90 2.51
N LEU A 204 13.48 15.21 1.26
CA LEU A 204 13.14 14.38 0.10
C LEU A 204 13.73 12.97 0.20
N ARG A 205 14.91 12.82 0.81
CA ARG A 205 15.50 11.50 1.07
C ARG A 205 14.78 10.76 2.20
N VAL A 206 14.42 11.46 3.27
CA VAL A 206 13.66 10.89 4.39
C VAL A 206 12.32 10.35 3.90
N VAL A 207 11.58 11.09 3.08
CA VAL A 207 10.30 10.65 2.49
C VAL A 207 10.43 9.29 1.79
N ASN A 208 11.44 9.14 0.95
CA ASN A 208 11.68 7.89 0.23
C ASN A 208 12.06 6.75 1.18
N GLY A 209 12.88 7.03 2.20
CA GLY A 209 13.26 6.06 3.23
C GLY A 209 12.05 5.58 4.06
N LEU A 210 11.24 6.51 4.54
CA LEU A 210 10.01 6.21 5.29
C LEU A 210 9.05 5.36 4.47
N MET A 211 8.94 5.62 3.16
CA MET A 211 8.05 4.84 2.28
C MET A 211 8.52 3.40 2.11
N GLN A 212 9.83 3.17 2.07
CA GLN A 212 10.39 1.81 2.04
C GLN A 212 10.15 1.07 3.36
N ILE A 213 10.31 1.76 4.49
CA ILE A 213 10.00 1.22 5.82
C ILE A 213 8.51 0.83 5.87
N GLN A 214 7.62 1.73 5.47
CA GLN A 214 6.18 1.49 5.44
C GLN A 214 5.80 0.31 4.54
N ARG A 215 6.41 0.18 3.36
CA ARG A 215 6.22 -0.97 2.46
C ARG A 215 6.56 -2.29 3.16
N ARG A 216 7.71 -2.33 3.83
CA ARG A 216 8.23 -3.52 4.50
C ARG A 216 7.37 -3.93 5.69
N ILE A 217 6.93 -2.94 6.46
CA ILE A 217 6.08 -3.11 7.65
C ILE A 217 4.71 -3.71 7.26
N MET A 218 4.15 -3.29 6.12
CA MET A 218 2.82 -3.73 5.69
C MET A 218 2.81 -5.00 4.82
N TYR A 219 3.96 -5.70 4.72
CA TYR A 219 4.10 -6.96 3.96
C TYR A 219 3.56 -6.87 2.52
N VAL A 220 3.70 -5.71 1.87
CA VAL A 220 3.18 -5.49 0.51
C VAL A 220 3.78 -6.48 -0.51
N ASP A 221 4.99 -6.97 -0.21
CA ASP A 221 5.83 -7.81 -1.07
C ASP A 221 5.69 -9.33 -0.82
N VAL A 222 4.88 -9.77 0.17
CA VAL A 222 4.74 -11.20 0.48
C VAL A 222 3.50 -11.76 -0.22
N PRO A 223 3.65 -12.52 -1.33
CA PRO A 223 2.54 -13.35 -1.79
C PRO A 223 2.19 -14.30 -0.65
N TYR A 224 0.91 -14.46 -0.34
CA TYR A 224 0.47 -15.52 0.56
C TYR A 224 1.18 -16.80 0.13
N GLN A 225 2.04 -17.34 1.01
CA GLN A 225 2.48 -18.72 0.88
C GLN A 225 1.20 -19.55 0.90
N GLN A 226 0.80 -20.02 -0.29
CA GLN A 226 -0.05 -21.20 -0.37
C GLN A 226 0.61 -22.24 0.52
N PRO A 227 -0.14 -22.95 1.39
CA PRO A 227 0.38 -24.15 2.02
C PRO A 227 0.95 -24.98 0.90
N SER A 228 2.27 -25.20 0.91
CA SER A 228 2.93 -26.04 -0.06
C SER A 228 2.29 -27.41 0.07
N VAL A 229 1.32 -27.71 -0.79
CA VAL A 229 0.88 -29.08 -0.98
C VAL A 229 2.14 -29.78 -1.46
N PRO A 230 2.73 -30.71 -0.70
CA PRO A 230 3.88 -31.43 -1.19
C PRO A 230 3.41 -32.13 -2.47
N VAL A 231 4.13 -31.91 -3.56
CA VAL A 231 3.95 -32.65 -4.81
C VAL A 231 4.36 -34.09 -4.51
N ALA A 232 3.46 -34.84 -3.89
CA ALA A 232 3.60 -36.25 -3.64
C ALA A 232 2.76 -36.98 -4.69
N VAL A 233 3.46 -37.43 -5.72
CA VAL A 233 3.15 -38.60 -6.55
C VAL A 233 1.89 -38.49 -7.43
N GLN A 234 2.07 -37.93 -8.63
CA GLN A 234 1.41 -38.44 -9.83
C GLN A 234 2.49 -39.05 -10.73
N ILE A 235 3.02 -40.19 -10.28
CA ILE A 235 3.50 -41.22 -11.19
C ILE A 235 2.33 -42.20 -11.25
N HIS A 236 1.53 -42.15 -12.31
CA HIS A 236 0.81 -43.29 -12.89
C HIS A 236 0.22 -42.82 -14.23
N GLU A 237 0.89 -43.27 -15.29
CA GLU A 237 0.35 -43.72 -16.58
C GLU A 237 -0.93 -43.06 -17.10
N ALA A 238 -0.76 -42.19 -18.08
CA ALA A 238 -1.74 -41.97 -19.14
C ALA A 238 -0.99 -41.61 -20.43
N ASP A 239 -0.17 -42.55 -20.91
CA ASP A 239 0.15 -42.66 -22.33
C ASP A 239 -0.73 -43.79 -22.89
N GLN A 240 -1.20 -43.63 -24.12
CA GLN A 240 -2.03 -44.53 -24.94
C GLN A 240 -3.57 -44.43 -24.84
N SER A 241 -4.15 -43.68 -25.78
CA SER A 241 -5.18 -44.14 -26.76
C SER A 241 -5.78 -42.92 -27.48
N GLN A 242 -5.28 -42.53 -28.66
CA GLN A 242 -5.74 -42.91 -30.01
C GLN A 242 -7.23 -42.62 -30.34
N TYR A 243 -7.41 -41.63 -31.23
CA TYR A 243 -8.27 -41.57 -32.43
C TYR A 243 -9.76 -41.98 -32.39
N TYR A 244 -10.64 -41.03 -32.74
CA TYR A 244 -11.57 -40.96 -33.90
C TYR A 244 -12.57 -39.81 -33.61
N GLU A 245 -12.46 -38.62 -34.21
CA GLU A 245 -12.99 -38.20 -35.52
C GLU A 245 -14.49 -38.55 -35.71
N TYR A 246 -15.38 -37.58 -35.46
CA TYR A 246 -16.81 -37.66 -35.79
C TYR A 246 -17.08 -36.75 -37.00
N GLN A 247 -17.51 -37.36 -38.10
CA GLN A 247 -17.92 -36.71 -39.34
C GLN A 247 -19.46 -36.74 -39.39
N GLU A 248 -20.07 -35.55 -39.50
CA GLU A 248 -21.50 -35.36 -39.77
C GLU A 248 -21.81 -35.66 -41.24
N ASP A 249 -22.86 -36.45 -41.51
CA ASP A 249 -23.80 -36.22 -42.63
C ASP A 249 -25.05 -37.13 -42.49
N GLN A 250 -26.22 -36.51 -42.68
CA GLN A 250 -27.59 -37.06 -42.73
C GLN A 250 -27.92 -37.68 -44.12
N PRO A 251 -29.12 -38.23 -44.43
CA PRO A 251 -30.12 -38.97 -43.63
C PRO A 251 -30.75 -40.19 -44.39
N THR A 252 -31.83 -40.73 -43.81
CA THR A 252 -32.99 -41.41 -44.43
C THR A 252 -33.02 -42.93 -44.71
N GLN A 253 -34.10 -43.50 -44.17
CA GLN A 253 -34.98 -44.55 -44.73
C GLN A 253 -34.50 -46.00 -44.75
N GLY A 254 -35.30 -46.85 -44.09
CA GLY A 254 -35.69 -48.10 -44.70
C GLY A 254 -35.65 -49.33 -43.80
N MET A 255 -36.84 -49.71 -43.33
CA MET A 255 -37.35 -51.08 -43.38
C MET A 255 -36.86 -52.14 -42.37
N MET A 256 -37.87 -52.64 -41.63
CA MET A 256 -38.16 -54.05 -41.30
C MET A 256 -37.34 -54.77 -40.21
N GLN A 257 -37.92 -54.81 -38.99
CA GLN A 257 -38.44 -56.00 -38.25
C GLN A 257 -37.94 -57.42 -38.65
N PRO A 258 -38.15 -58.46 -37.81
CA PRO A 258 -37.72 -58.76 -36.43
C PRO A 258 -37.03 -60.15 -36.31
N ALA A 259 -36.46 -60.49 -35.14
CA ALA A 259 -36.33 -61.89 -34.68
C ALA A 259 -36.12 -61.87 -33.15
N TYR A 260 -37.07 -62.37 -32.34
CA TYR A 260 -37.14 -63.76 -31.82
C TYR A 260 -35.81 -64.20 -31.18
N ARG A 261 -35.71 -64.84 -30.01
CA ARG A 261 -36.61 -65.32 -28.94
C ARG A 261 -35.66 -66.10 -28.01
N GLU A 262 -35.73 -65.91 -26.69
CA GLU A 262 -35.31 -66.84 -25.61
C GLU A 262 -33.82 -67.27 -25.59
N LEU A 263 -33.13 -67.50 -24.47
CA LEU A 263 -33.47 -67.91 -23.10
C LEU A 263 -32.51 -67.20 -22.13
#